data_AF-A0A921NQ41-F1
#
_entry.id   AF-A0A921NQ41-F1
#
_cell.length_a   1.000
_cell.length_b   1.000
_cell.length_c   1.000
_cell.angle_alpha   90.00
_cell.angle_beta   90.00
_cell.angle_gamma   90.00
#
_symmetry.space_group_name_H-M   'P 1'
#
loop_
_entity.id
_entity.type
_entity.pdbx_description
1 polymer ?
#
loop_
_entity_poly.entity_id
_entity_poly.type
_entity_poly.pdbx_seq_one_letter_code
_entity_poly.pdbx_strand_id
1 'polypeptide(L)' 'MRMEVGHGMNGLGVYLAVAGLLIAAGVVLPYFVIGGGGAPGFGLVLFWLGFAGAVIALIASGVSGWRR' A
#
# COMPACT_ATOMS: atom_id res chain seq x y z
N MET A 1 35.61 -7.05 -15.24
CA MET A 1 34.61 -6.04 -14.83
C MET A 1 33.23 -6.69 -14.96
N ARG A 2 32.72 -7.31 -13.88
CA ARG A 2 31.44 -8.02 -13.87
C ARG A 2 30.37 -6.98 -13.54
N MET A 3 29.58 -6.61 -14.52
CA MET A 3 28.40 -5.76 -14.33
C MET A 3 27.44 -6.55 -13.46
N GLU A 4 27.28 -6.17 -12.19
CA GLU A 4 26.22 -6.69 -11.34
C GLU A 4 24.89 -6.20 -11.92
N VAL A 5 24.29 -7.06 -12.74
CA VAL A 5 22.93 -6.90 -13.25
C VAL A 5 22.03 -6.68 -12.03
N GLY A 6 21.41 -5.51 -11.97
CA GLY A 6 20.57 -5.08 -10.84
C GLY A 6 19.63 -6.20 -10.43
N HIS A 7 19.63 -6.51 -9.12
CA HIS A 7 18.65 -7.43 -8.55
C HIS A 7 17.27 -6.81 -8.70
N GLY A 8 16.59 -7.13 -9.81
CA GLY A 8 15.18 -6.87 -9.95
C GLY A 8 14.48 -7.46 -8.73
N MET A 9 13.73 -6.63 -8.00
CA MET A 9 13.01 -7.08 -6.81
C MET A 9 12.14 -8.27 -7.21
N ASN A 10 12.33 -9.40 -6.54
CA ASN A 10 11.47 -10.56 -6.75
C ASN A 10 10.00 -10.19 -6.44
N GLY A 11 9.04 -10.97 -6.95
CA GLY A 11 7.61 -10.68 -6.76
C GLY A 11 7.23 -10.45 -5.29
N LEU A 12 7.90 -11.15 -4.36
CA LEU A 12 7.77 -10.94 -2.92
C LEU A 12 8.28 -9.56 -2.46
N GLY A 13 9.45 -9.13 -2.93
CA GLY A 13 10.02 -7.83 -2.59
C GLY A 13 9.11 -6.68 -3.05
N VAL A 14 8.55 -6.77 -4.26
CA VAL A 14 7.56 -5.80 -4.76
C VAL A 14 6.31 -5.82 -3.90
N TYR A 15 5.80 -7.00 -3.56
CA TYR A 15 4.63 -7.15 -2.69
C TYR A 15 4.84 -6.50 -1.32
N LEU A 16 5.98 -6.75 -0.67
CA LEU A 16 6.32 -6.19 0.63
C LEU A 16 6.54 -4.67 0.56
N ALA A 17 7.14 -4.16 -0.52
CA ALA A 17 7.30 -2.72 -0.72
C ALA A 17 5.94 -2.02 -0.85
N VAL A 18 5.01 -2.58 -1.65
CA VAL A 18 3.66 -2.04 -1.79
C VAL A 18 2.89 -2.12 -0.46
N ALA A 19 3.01 -3.24 0.27
CA ALA A 19 2.42 -3.38 1.61
C ALA A 19 2.94 -2.30 2.57
N GLY A 20 4.27 -2.11 2.62
CA GLY A 20 4.90 -1.08 3.44
C GLY A 20 4.43 0.33 3.08
N LEU A 21 4.29 0.62 1.78
CA LEU A 21 3.78 1.91 1.31
C LEU A 21 2.32 2.14 1.74
N LEU A 22 1.46 1.13 1.63
CA LEU A 22 0.08 1.22 2.12
C LEU A 22 0.05 1.44 3.64
N ILE A 23 0.86 0.72 4.41
CA ILE A 23 0.93 0.92 5.86
C ILE A 23 1.32 2.37 6.19
N ALA A 24 2.38 2.88 5.55
CA ALA A 24 2.82 4.27 5.74
C ALA A 24 1.71 5.26 5.36
N ALA A 25 1.04 5.06 4.23
CA ALA A 25 -0.06 5.91 3.76
C ALA A 25 -1.24 5.92 4.73
N GLY A 26 -1.66 4.76 5.26
CA GLY A 26 -2.75 4.64 6.21
C GLY A 26 -2.45 5.25 7.58
N VAL A 27 -1.18 5.40 7.94
CA VAL A 27 -0.76 6.11 9.17
C VAL A 27 -0.59 7.61 8.94
N VAL A 28 -0.02 8.02 7.82
CA VAL A 28 0.35 9.42 7.62
C VAL A 28 -0.80 10.25 7.05
N LEU A 29 -1.41 9.79 5.95
CA LEU A 29 -2.38 10.60 5.21
C LEU A 29 -3.63 10.97 6.02
N PRO A 30 -4.33 10.06 6.71
CA PRO A 30 -5.59 10.40 7.38
C PRO A 30 -5.39 11.35 8.57
N TYR A 31 -4.27 11.23 9.30
CA TYR A 31 -4.07 11.98 10.54
C TYR A 31 -3.28 13.27 10.35
N PHE A 32 -2.35 13.32 9.40
CA PHE A 32 -1.43 14.45 9.24
C PHE A 32 -1.71 15.29 7.98
N VAL A 33 -2.42 14.74 6.99
CA VAL A 33 -2.70 15.43 5.73
C VAL A 33 -4.18 15.75 5.56
N ILE A 34 -5.06 14.79 5.86
CA ILE A 34 -6.50 14.89 5.59
C ILE A 34 -7.29 15.32 6.83
N GLY A 35 -6.93 14.83 8.02
CA GLY A 35 -7.69 15.01 9.26
C GLY A 35 -7.35 16.26 10.09
N GLY A 36 -6.52 17.16 9.58
CA GLY A 36 -5.87 18.23 10.36
C GLY A 36 -6.75 19.38 10.89
N GLY A 37 -8.08 19.26 10.96
CA GLY A 37 -8.95 20.42 11.22
C GLY A 37 -10.26 20.24 11.99
N GLY A 38 -10.66 19.04 12.42
CA GLY A 38 -11.93 18.84 13.15
C GLY A 38 -12.66 17.53 12.82
N ALA A 39 -13.98 17.49 13.07
CA ALA A 39 -14.85 16.33 12.87
C ALA A 39 -14.61 15.63 11.53
N PRO A 40 -14.67 14.29 11.46
CA PRO A 40 -14.27 13.52 10.29
C PRO A 40 -15.07 13.94 9.06
N GLY A 41 -14.42 14.67 8.15
CA GLY A 41 -15.01 15.11 6.90
C GLY A 41 -15.22 13.95 5.93
N PHE A 42 -16.13 14.14 4.97
CA PHE A 42 -16.42 13.14 3.93
C PHE A 42 -15.17 12.66 3.17
N GLY A 43 -14.14 13.51 3.03
CA GLY A 43 -12.85 13.14 2.43
C GLY A 43 -12.10 12.04 3.20
N LEU A 44 -12.20 11.99 4.52
CA LEU A 44 -11.58 10.95 5.33
C LEU A 44 -12.28 9.59 5.12
N VAL A 45 -13.60 9.61 4.95
CA VAL A 45 -14.39 8.40 4.63
C VAL A 45 -14.00 7.85 3.26
N LEU A 46 -13.94 8.71 2.24
CA LEU A 46 -13.51 8.31 0.89
C LEU A 46 -12.07 7.76 0.88
N PHE A 47 -11.17 8.38 1.64
CA PHE A 47 -9.80 7.88 1.79
C PHE A 47 -9.78 6.45 2.34
N TRP A 48 -10.50 6.19 3.44
CA TRP A 48 -10.53 4.87 4.06
C TRP A 48 -11.18 3.81 3.16
N LEU A 49 -12.22 4.16 2.40
CA LEU A 49 -12.83 3.26 1.43
C LEU A 49 -11.84 2.89 0.31
N GLY A 50 -11.16 3.88 -0.27
CA GLY A 50 -10.13 3.65 -1.29
C GLY A 50 -8.96 2.83 -0.76
N PHE A 51 -8.51 3.15 0.46
CA PHE A 51 -7.43 2.44 1.14
C PHE A 51 -7.79 0.96 1.39
N ALA A 52 -8.99 0.69 1.89
CA ALA A 52 -9.47 -0.68 2.09
C ALA A 52 -9.51 -1.45 0.77
N GLY A 53 -9.98 -0.82 -0.32
CA GLY A 53 -9.97 -1.40 -1.66
C GLY A 53 -8.56 -1.77 -2.13
N ALA A 54 -7.57 -0.88 -1.91
CA ALA A 54 -6.17 -1.13 -2.26
C ALA A 54 -5.57 -2.30 -1.44
N VAL A 55 -5.87 -2.38 -0.15
CA VAL A 55 -5.45 -3.50 0.72
C VAL A 55 -6.06 -4.82 0.24
N ILE A 56 -7.35 -4.85 -0.07
CA ILE A 56 -8.02 -6.05 -0.60
C ILE A 56 -7.38 -6.50 -1.92
N ALA A 57 -7.12 -5.56 -2.85
CA ALA A 57 -6.48 -5.87 -4.12
C ALA A 57 -5.07 -6.44 -3.93
N LEU A 58 -4.29 -5.87 -2.99
CA LEU A 58 -2.98 -6.39 -2.66
C LEU A 58 -3.08 -7.82 -2.11
N ILE A 59 -3.95 -8.08 -1.14
CA ILE A 59 -4.16 -9.43 -0.58
C ILE A 59 -4.57 -10.41 -1.68
N ALA A 60 -5.53 -10.04 -2.54
CA ALA A 60 -5.98 -10.88 -3.65
C ALA A 60 -4.83 -11.24 -4.60
N SER A 61 -3.95 -10.27 -4.91
CA SER A 61 -2.77 -10.50 -5.74
C SER A 61 -1.81 -11.52 -5.10
N GLY A 62 -1.58 -11.42 -3.79
CA GLY A 62 -0.73 -12.36 -3.05
C GLY A 62 -1.32 -13.77 -2.99
N VAL A 63 -2.62 -13.88 -2.71
CA VAL A 63 -3.32 -15.18 -2.65
C VAL A 63 -3.37 -15.84 -4.03
N SER A 64 -3.58 -15.07 -5.11
CA SER A 64 -3.62 -15.61 -6.48
C SER A 64 -2.28 -16.21 -6.94
N GLY A 65 -1.16 -15.73 -6.38
CA GLY A 65 0.18 -16.24 -6.67
C GLY A 65 0.57 -17.51 -5.90
N TRP A 66 -0.20 -17.91 -4.89
CA TRP A 66 0.20 -18.98 -3.97
C TRP A 66 0.02 -20.40 -4.52
N ARG A 67 -0.67 -20.53 -5.66
CA ARG A 67 -1.02 -21.83 -6.28
C ARG A 67 -0.35 -22.09 -7.64
N ARG A 68 0.52 -21.17 -8.10
CA ARG A 68 1.41 -21.36 -9.26
C ARG A 68 2.79 -21.78 -8.77
#